data_AF-A0A0R1QE21-F1
#
_entry.id   AF-A0A0R1QE21-F1
#
_cell.length_a   1.000
_cell.length_b   1.000
_cell.length_c   1.000
_cell.angle_alpha   90.00
_cell.angle_beta   90.00
_cell.angle_gamma   90.00
#
_symmetry.space_group_name_H-M   'P 1'
#
loop_
_entity.id
_entity.type
_entity.pdbx_description
1 polymer ?
#
loop_
_entity_poly.entity_id
_entity_poly.type
_entity_poly.pdbx_seq_one_letter_code
_entity_poly.pdbx_strand_id
1 'polypeptide(L)' 'MDETGVWLSQELAKLSKKQNSYENRAFLAAMKKVADEQNERTEKLQGEVDGRLWNHEQW' A
#
# COMPACT_ATOMS: atom_id res chain seq x y z
N MET A 1 -6.99 -5.53 3.22
CA MET A 1 -6.04 -5.20 2.14
C MET A 1 -6.77 -5.01 0.82
N ASP A 2 -6.67 -3.81 0.26
CA ASP A 2 -7.07 -3.53 -1.13
C ASP A 2 -6.24 -4.40 -2.10
N GLU A 3 -6.93 -5.20 -2.93
CA GLU A 3 -6.30 -6.12 -3.89
C GLU A 3 -5.41 -5.38 -4.89
N THR A 4 -5.80 -4.15 -5.26
CA THR A 4 -5.04 -3.31 -6.20
C THR A 4 -3.70 -2.89 -5.60
N GLY A 5 -3.72 -2.42 -4.35
CA GLY A 5 -2.53 -2.05 -3.60
C GLY A 5 -1.52 -3.18 -3.42
N VAL A 6 -2.02 -4.40 -3.12
CA VAL A 6 -1.17 -5.61 -3.00
C VAL A 6 -0.57 -5.99 -4.34
N TRP A 7 -1.38 -6.00 -5.40
CA TRP A 7 -0.92 -6.27 -6.76
C TRP A 7 0.18 -5.30 -7.19
N LEU A 8 0.00 -3.99 -6.96
CA LEU A 8 0.96 -2.95 -7.31
C LEU A 8 2.30 -3.16 -6.60
N SER A 9 2.27 -3.41 -5.29
CA SER A 9 3.48 -3.66 -4.50
C SER A 9 4.27 -4.88 -5.00
N GLN A 10 3.57 -5.95 -5.38
CA GLN A 10 4.19 -7.14 -5.96
C GLN A 10 4.78 -6.88 -7.34
N GLU A 11 4.09 -6.12 -8.18
CA GLU A 11 4.57 -5.82 -9.53
C GLU A 11 5.81 -4.92 -9.51
N LEU A 12 5.85 -3.93 -8.62
CA LEU A 12 7.04 -3.10 -8.38
C LEU A 12 8.23 -3.94 -7.92
N ALA A 13 8.01 -4.93 -7.06
CA ALA A 13 9.05 -5.87 -6.64
C ALA A 13 9.57 -6.73 -7.79
N LYS A 14 8.69 -7.22 -8.68
CA LYS A 14 9.10 -7.99 -9.87
C LYS A 14 9.89 -7.14 -10.86
N LEU A 15 9.44 -5.91 -11.12
CA LEU A 15 10.12 -4.98 -12.02
C LEU A 15 11.51 -4.60 -11.47
N SER A 16 11.61 -4.33 -10.16
CA SER A 16 12.89 -4.01 -9.51
C SER A 16 13.89 -5.15 -9.67
N LYS A 17 13.46 -6.41 -9.51
CA LYS A 17 14.33 -7.60 -9.69
C LYS A 17 14.82 -7.79 -11.13
N LYS A 18 14.07 -7.34 -12.13
CA LYS A 18 14.42 -7.44 -13.55
C LYS A 18 15.33 -6.29 -14.03
N GLN A 19 15.58 -5.29 -13.17
CA GLN A 19 16.23 -4.07 -13.58
C GLN A 19 17.75 -4.08 -13.34
N ASN A 20 18.51 -3.90 -14.42
CA ASN A 20 19.97 -3.93 -14.40
C ASN A 20 20.57 -2.61 -13.89
N SER A 21 20.02 -1.46 -14.28
CA SER A 21 20.46 -0.15 -13.78
C SER A 21 20.10 0.00 -12.30
N TYR A 22 21.07 0.45 -11.52
CA TYR A 22 20.91 0.68 -10.09
C TYR A 22 19.87 1.77 -9.82
N GLU A 23 19.93 2.87 -10.57
CA GLU A 23 19.06 4.03 -10.43
C GLU A 23 17.59 3.62 -10.61
N ASN A 24 17.31 2.86 -11.67
CA ASN A 24 15.96 2.38 -11.95
C ASN A 24 15.48 1.36 -10.91
N ARG A 25 16.39 0.51 -10.40
CA ARG A 25 16.07 -0.43 -9.32
C ARG A 25 15.74 0.28 -8.01
N ALA A 26 16.52 1.30 -7.66
CA ALA A 26 16.34 2.13 -6.47
C ALA A 26 15.04 2.92 -6.55
N PHE A 27 14.72 3.49 -7.72
CA PHE A 27 13.44 4.15 -7.97
C PHE A 27 12.26 3.20 -7.73
N LEU A 28 12.29 2.01 -8.31
CA LEU A 28 11.23 1.01 -8.12
C LEU A 28 11.10 0.54 -6.67
N ALA A 29 12.22 0.43 -5.95
CA ALA A 29 12.21 0.09 -4.52
C ALA A 29 11.58 1.21 -3.67
N ALA A 30 11.91 2.48 -3.96
CA ALA A 30 11.30 3.62 -3.30
C ALA A 30 9.80 3.73 -3.60
N MET A 31 9.41 3.49 -4.85
CA MET A 31 7.99 3.47 -5.25
C MET A 31 7.22 2.38 -4.53
N LYS A 32 7.80 1.17 -4.39
CA LYS A 32 7.19 0.09 -3.62
C LYS A 32 6.94 0.51 -2.17
N LYS A 33 7.93 1.15 -1.52
CA LYS A 33 7.78 1.65 -0.15
C LYS A 33 6.59 2.61 -0.03
N VAL A 34 6.45 3.55 -0.96
CA VAL A 34 5.32 4.49 -0.97
C VAL A 34 3.99 3.75 -1.15
N ALA A 35 3.93 2.76 -2.04
CA ALA A 35 2.72 1.97 -2.25
C ALA A 35 2.33 1.18 -0.98
N ASP A 36 3.29 0.58 -0.28
CA ASP A 36 3.04 -0.11 0.99
C ASP A 36 2.50 0.85 2.07
N GLU A 37 3.05 2.06 2.17
CA GLU A 37 2.56 3.09 3.10
C GLU A 37 1.13 3.53 2.75
N GLN A 38 0.77 3.65 1.47
CA GLN A 38 -0.60 3.97 1.08
C GLN A 38 -1.57 2.84 1.43
N ASN A 39 -1.16 1.58 1.23
CA ASN A 39 -1.99 0.43 1.59
C ASN A 39 -2.31 0.44 3.09
N GLU A 40 -1.30 0.67 3.93
CA GLU A 40 -1.48 0.77 5.39
C GLU A 40 -2.43 1.92 5.78
N ARG A 41 -2.31 3.08 5.13
CA ARG A 41 -3.21 4.22 5.37
C ARG A 41 -4.64 3.90 5.00
N THR A 42 -4.87 3.27 3.85
CA THR A 42 -6.20 2.85 3.43
C THR A 42 -6.83 1.88 4.42
N GLU A 43 -6.06 0.91 4.93
CA GLU A 43 -6.55 -0.02 5.94
C GLU A 43 -6.93 0.65 7.26
N LYS A 44 -6.10 1.60 7.73
CA LYS A 44 -6.40 2.38 8.93
C LYS A 44 -7.66 3.23 8.75
N LEU A 45 -7.80 3.91 7.61
CA LEU A 45 -8.98 4.72 7.30
C LEU A 45 -10.25 3.87 7.27
N GLN A 46 -10.19 2.67 6.68
CA GLN A 46 -11.32 1.75 6.68
C GLN A 46 -11.68 1.32 8.11
N GLY A 47 -10.69 0.97 8.94
CA GLY A 47 -10.91 0.61 10.33
C GLY A 47 -11.46 1.77 11.19
N GLU A 48 -11.02 3.01 10.94
CA GLU A 48 -11.57 4.19 11.62
C GLU A 48 -13.02 4.50 11.19
N VAL A 49 -13.37 4.25 9.93
CA VAL A 49 -14.76 4.37 9.45
C VAL A 49 -15.63 3.31 10.12
N ASP A 50 -15.19 2.05 10.15
CA ASP A 50 -15.92 0.94 10.79
C ASP A 50 -16.08 1.16 12.30
N GLY A 51 -15.03 1.63 12.98
CA GLY A 51 -15.06 1.94 14.41
C GLY A 51 -15.99 3.09 14.76
N ARG A 52 -16.12 4.10 13.90
CA ARG A 52 -17.10 5.19 14.06
C ARG A 52 -18.52 4.72 13.81
N LEU A 53 -18.73 3.84 12.83
CA LEU A 53 -20.04 3.22 12.55
C LEU A 53 -20.51 2.32 13.70
N TRP A 54 -19.57 1.68 14.40
CA TRP A 54 -19.84 0.84 15.57
C TRP A 54 -19.96 1.63 16.89
N ASN A 55 -19.87 2.97 16.89
CA ASN A 55 -20.06 3.76 18.10
C ASN A 55 -21.54 3.80 18.52
N HIS A 56 -21.90 2.94 19.48
CA HIS A 56 -23.26 2.78 20.01
C HIS A 56 -23.76 3.97 20.83
N GLU A 57 -22.89 4.93 21.18
CA GLU A 57 -23.30 6.16 21.89
C GLU A 57 -23.95 7.21 20.97
N GLN A 58 -23.96 6.96 19.65
CA GLN A 58 -24.59 7.83 18.65
C GLN A 58 -25.94 7.29 18.14
N TRP A 59 -26.45 6.18 18.69
CA TRP A 59 -27.75 5.58 18.36
C TRP A 59 -28.76 5.72 19.49
#